data_AF-A0AAV4HR94-F1
#
_entry.id   AF-A0AAV4HR94-F1
#
_cell.length_a   1.000
_cell.length_b   1.000
_cell.length_c   1.000
_cell.angle_alpha   90.00
_cell.angle_beta   90.00
_cell.angle_gamma   90.00
#
_symmetry.space_group_name_H-M   'P 1'
#
loop_
_entity.id
_entity.type
_entity.pdbx_description
1 polymer ?
#
loop_
_entity_poly.entity_id
_entity_poly.type
_entity_poly.pdbx_seq_one_letter_code
_entity_poly.pdbx_strand_id
1 'polypeptide(L)'
;NVSSPAEVFELFISRNLLSLIVKYTNEEGKRQRGASWIETDHTEIKALIGMLVFIGAQKQSKVFLQTIWDALLGQPFVRATMSYNRCFQLLNLLRFDNKDNRPQRRETDKLAPKSELLNLHLSNFQRYYVPGANLTVDEQLIPFRGRCPIFKYIPSKPAKYI
;
A
#
# COMPACT_ATOMS: atom_id res chain seq x y z
N ASN A 1 10.35 -13.97 -20.20
CA ASN A 1 11.37 -12.92 -20.36
C ASN A 1 10.78 -11.60 -19.94
N VAL A 2 11.40 -10.97 -18.96
CA VAL A 2 11.05 -9.65 -18.44
C VAL A 2 12.16 -8.72 -18.90
N SER A 3 11.80 -7.61 -19.53
CA SER A 3 12.70 -6.77 -20.33
C SER A 3 12.82 -5.34 -19.81
N SER A 4 11.95 -4.92 -18.87
CA SER A 4 12.00 -3.59 -18.28
C SER A 4 11.82 -3.59 -16.76
N PRO A 5 12.30 -2.56 -16.04
CA PRO A 5 12.07 -2.40 -14.61
C PRO A 5 10.58 -2.40 -14.23
N ALA A 6 9.72 -1.88 -15.10
CA ALA A 6 8.28 -1.86 -14.89
C ALA A 6 7.69 -3.28 -14.92
N GLU A 7 8.09 -4.09 -15.89
CA GLU A 7 7.64 -5.49 -15.97
C GLU A 7 8.14 -6.32 -14.78
N VAL A 8 9.35 -6.04 -14.26
CA VAL A 8 9.84 -6.66 -13.01
C VAL A 8 8.95 -6.28 -11.84
N PHE A 9 8.61 -5.00 -11.69
CA PHE A 9 7.76 -4.51 -10.60
C PHE A 9 6.37 -5.18 -10.63
N GLU A 10 5.82 -5.41 -11.81
CA GLU A 10 4.51 -6.03 -12.01
C GLU A 10 4.47 -7.52 -11.65
N LEU A 11 5.62 -8.21 -11.56
CA LEU A 11 5.67 -9.57 -11.02
C LEU A 11 5.26 -9.60 -9.54
N PHE A 12 5.71 -8.60 -8.78
CA PHE A 12 5.48 -8.53 -7.33
C PHE A 12 4.17 -7.80 -7.02
N ILE A 13 3.87 -6.71 -7.74
CA ILE A 13 2.58 -6.00 -7.70
C ILE A 13 1.67 -6.52 -8.81
N SER A 14 1.34 -7.81 -8.70
CA SER A 14 0.56 -8.54 -9.71
C SER A 14 -0.84 -7.96 -9.92
N ARG A 15 -1.45 -8.28 -11.07
CA ARG A 15 -2.85 -7.94 -11.37
C ARG A 15 -3.84 -8.45 -10.32
N ASN A 16 -3.59 -9.62 -9.71
CA ASN A 16 -4.44 -10.16 -8.65
C ASN A 16 -4.37 -9.30 -7.38
N LEU A 17 -3.17 -8.88 -7.01
CA LEU A 17 -2.94 -7.97 -5.89
C LEU A 17 -3.64 -6.62 -6.12
N LEU A 18 -3.50 -6.05 -7.32
CA LEU A 18 -4.21 -4.81 -7.69
C LEU A 18 -5.73 -5.00 -7.69
N SER A 19 -6.23 -6.13 -8.20
CA SER A 19 -7.68 -6.43 -8.22
C SER A 19 -8.26 -6.49 -6.81
N LEU A 20 -7.52 -7.05 -5.85
CA LEU A 20 -7.90 -7.07 -4.45
C LEU A 20 -8.05 -5.65 -3.88
N ILE A 21 -7.06 -4.79 -4.13
CA ILE A 21 -7.06 -3.40 -3.69
C ILE A 21 -8.24 -2.64 -4.30
N VAL A 22 -8.41 -2.72 -5.61
CA VAL A 22 -9.48 -2.04 -6.36
C VAL A 22 -10.84 -2.44 -5.82
N LYS A 23 -11.09 -3.76 -5.69
CA LYS A 23 -12.36 -4.30 -5.19
C LYS A 23 -12.72 -3.71 -3.82
N TYR A 24 -11.85 -3.89 -2.83
CA TYR A 24 -12.20 -3.52 -1.45
C TYR A 24 -12.15 -2.01 -1.21
N THR A 25 -11.35 -1.28 -1.98
CA THR A 25 -11.37 0.19 -1.96
C THR A 25 -12.68 0.73 -2.53
N ASN A 26 -13.20 0.14 -3.61
CA ASN A 26 -14.51 0.52 -4.17
C ASN A 26 -15.68 0.17 -3.24
N GLU A 27 -15.65 -1.00 -2.60
CA GLU A 27 -16.66 -1.37 -1.61
C GLU A 27 -16.68 -0.38 -0.43
N GLU A 28 -15.52 0.01 0.10
CA GLU A 28 -15.45 1.02 1.18
C GLU A 28 -15.83 2.42 0.69
N GLY A 29 -15.44 2.78 -0.53
CA GLY A 29 -15.83 4.04 -1.16
C GLY A 29 -17.34 4.17 -1.26
N LYS A 30 -18.02 3.15 -1.81
CA LYS A 30 -19.50 3.08 -1.84
C LYS A 30 -20.10 3.13 -0.45
N ARG A 31 -19.52 2.41 0.53
CA ARG A 31 -20.01 2.40 1.93
C ARG A 31 -19.93 3.78 2.58
N GLN A 32 -18.86 4.54 2.38
CA GLN A 32 -18.65 5.84 3.04
C GLN A 32 -19.22 7.04 2.28
N ARG A 33 -19.35 6.94 0.95
CA ARG A 33 -19.70 8.08 0.07
C ARG A 33 -20.95 7.85 -0.77
N GLY A 34 -21.50 6.63 -0.78
CA GLY A 34 -22.70 6.28 -1.54
C GLY A 34 -22.55 6.60 -3.03
N ALA A 35 -23.57 7.24 -3.60
CA ALA A 35 -23.61 7.64 -5.01
C ALA A 35 -22.55 8.69 -5.40
N SER A 36 -21.95 9.39 -4.44
CA SER A 36 -20.87 10.34 -4.73
C SER A 36 -19.50 9.68 -4.93
N TRP A 37 -19.40 8.36 -4.69
CA TRP A 37 -18.16 7.62 -4.94
C TRP A 37 -17.91 7.43 -6.43
N ILE A 38 -16.77 7.91 -6.89
CA ILE A 38 -16.23 7.57 -8.21
C ILE A 38 -15.32 6.36 -8.02
N GLU A 39 -15.66 5.25 -8.67
CA GLU A 39 -14.89 4.02 -8.58
C GLU A 39 -13.45 4.21 -9.05
N THR A 40 -12.53 3.55 -8.36
CA THR A 40 -11.13 3.42 -8.77
C THR A 40 -10.97 2.17 -9.64
N ASP A 41 -9.94 2.15 -10.47
CA ASP A 41 -9.59 1.01 -11.32
C ASP A 41 -8.12 0.62 -11.16
N HIS A 42 -7.68 -0.41 -11.90
CA HIS A 42 -6.30 -0.86 -11.87
C HIS A 42 -5.32 0.24 -12.28
N THR A 43 -5.69 1.10 -13.23
CA THR A 43 -4.84 2.18 -13.73
C THR A 43 -4.62 3.23 -12.66
N GLU A 44 -5.68 3.68 -12.01
CA GLU A 44 -5.64 4.70 -10.96
C GLU A 44 -4.90 4.19 -9.71
N ILE A 45 -5.15 2.95 -9.28
CA ILE A 45 -4.40 2.36 -8.15
C ILE A 45 -2.93 2.16 -8.51
N LYS A 46 -2.60 1.74 -9.74
CA LYS A 46 -1.21 1.63 -10.19
C LYS A 46 -0.53 3.00 -10.27
N ALA A 47 -1.23 4.03 -10.72
CA ALA A 47 -0.74 5.41 -10.73
C ALA A 47 -0.49 5.93 -9.31
N LEU A 48 -1.39 5.63 -8.36
CA LEU A 48 -1.19 5.95 -6.93
C LEU A 48 0.07 5.28 -6.38
N ILE A 49 0.26 3.98 -6.64
CA ILE A 49 1.46 3.25 -6.19
C ILE A 49 2.73 3.84 -6.81
N GLY A 50 2.74 4.08 -8.12
CA GLY A 50 3.88 4.68 -8.81
C GLY A 50 4.23 6.08 -8.28
N MET A 51 3.21 6.88 -7.97
CA MET A 51 3.37 8.18 -7.32
C MET A 51 3.98 8.07 -5.91
N LEU A 52 3.54 7.12 -5.10
CA LEU A 52 4.10 6.89 -3.76
C LEU A 52 5.58 6.44 -3.83
N VAL A 53 5.91 5.58 -4.80
CA VAL A 53 7.31 5.19 -5.08
C VAL A 53 8.15 6.40 -5.48
N PHE A 54 7.62 7.26 -6.36
CA PHE A 54 8.30 8.49 -6.79
C PHE A 54 8.55 9.45 -5.61
N ILE A 55 7.53 9.73 -4.79
CA ILE A 55 7.65 10.59 -3.60
C ILE A 55 8.72 10.04 -2.63
N GLY A 56 8.75 8.71 -2.45
CA GLY A 56 9.77 8.03 -1.66
C GLY A 56 11.18 8.21 -2.24
N ALA A 57 11.34 8.03 -3.56
CA ALA A 57 12.61 8.23 -4.25
C ALA A 57 13.13 9.68 -4.14
N GLN A 58 12.23 10.66 -4.13
CA GLN A 58 12.55 12.07 -3.91
C GLN A 58 12.84 12.41 -2.44
N LYS A 59 12.80 11.43 -1.52
CA LYS A 59 12.96 11.63 -0.07
C LYS A 59 11.93 12.61 0.53
N GLN A 60 10.75 12.70 -0.08
CA GLN A 60 9.68 13.62 0.34
C GLN A 60 8.61 12.94 1.20
N SER A 61 8.83 11.71 1.67
CA SER A 61 7.83 10.96 2.45
C SER A 61 7.41 11.60 3.79
N LYS A 62 8.17 12.59 4.29
CA LYS A 62 7.85 13.34 5.53
C LYS A 62 7.33 14.75 5.25
N VAL A 63 7.23 15.14 3.99
CA VAL A 63 6.65 16.44 3.59
C VAL A 63 5.13 16.34 3.70
N PHE A 64 4.48 17.42 4.11
CA PHE A 64 3.02 17.47 4.10
C PHE A 64 2.49 17.20 2.70
N LEU A 65 1.52 16.28 2.59
CA LEU A 65 1.02 15.82 1.29
C LEU A 65 0.57 16.98 0.39
N GLN A 66 -0.08 18.00 0.96
CA GLN A 66 -0.53 19.18 0.22
C GLN A 66 0.62 19.97 -0.42
N THR A 67 1.78 20.07 0.24
CA THR A 67 2.96 20.76 -0.29
C THR A 67 3.51 20.08 -1.54
N ILE A 68 3.34 18.75 -1.67
CA ILE A 68 3.74 18.02 -2.89
C ILE A 68 2.90 18.46 -4.10
N TRP A 69 1.65 18.93 -3.87
CA TRP A 69 0.76 19.48 -4.89
C TRP A 69 0.84 21.00 -5.03
N ASP A 70 1.76 21.68 -4.34
CA ASP A 70 1.94 23.12 -4.51
C ASP A 70 2.29 23.45 -5.96
N ALA A 71 1.75 24.54 -6.50
CA ALA A 71 1.92 24.89 -7.91
C ALA A 71 3.36 25.31 -8.25
N LEU A 72 4.05 25.96 -7.31
CA LEU A 72 5.38 26.54 -7.50
C LEU A 72 6.48 25.61 -6.99
N LEU A 73 6.28 25.01 -5.82
CA LEU A 73 7.29 24.23 -5.09
C LEU A 73 7.02 22.72 -5.12
N GLY A 74 5.82 22.31 -5.57
CA GLY A 74 5.41 20.92 -5.63
C GLY A 74 5.95 20.20 -6.86
N GLN A 75 5.63 18.91 -6.97
CA GLN A 75 6.11 18.04 -8.03
C GLN A 75 5.15 18.07 -9.23
N PRO A 76 5.55 18.60 -10.41
CA PRO A 76 4.66 18.69 -11.57
C PRO A 76 4.13 17.32 -12.01
N PHE A 77 4.97 16.28 -11.96
CA PHE A 77 4.60 14.91 -12.30
C PHE A 77 3.46 14.38 -11.41
N VAL A 78 3.52 14.66 -10.11
CA VAL A 78 2.51 14.22 -9.14
C VAL A 78 1.16 14.88 -9.42
N ARG A 79 1.15 16.19 -9.71
CA ARG A 79 -0.07 16.94 -10.09
C ARG A 79 -0.66 16.48 -11.42
N ALA A 80 0.20 16.15 -12.38
CA ALA A 80 -0.21 15.65 -13.69
C ALA A 80 -0.80 14.23 -13.62
N THR A 81 -0.43 13.45 -12.60
CA THR A 81 -0.89 12.06 -12.44
C THR A 81 -2.29 11.99 -11.81
N MET A 82 -2.54 12.72 -10.71
CA MET A 82 -3.89 12.85 -10.13
C MET A 82 -4.00 14.11 -9.27
N SER A 83 -5.22 14.57 -9.02
CA SER A 83 -5.46 15.72 -8.13
C SER A 83 -5.15 15.39 -6.66
N TYR A 84 -4.81 16.42 -5.87
CA TYR A 84 -4.58 16.28 -4.43
C TYR A 84 -5.80 15.65 -3.74
N ASN A 85 -6.99 16.16 -4.05
CA ASN A 85 -8.23 15.68 -3.45
C ASN A 85 -8.48 14.21 -3.77
N ARG A 86 -8.22 13.76 -5.00
CA ARG A 86 -8.40 12.35 -5.36
C ARG A 86 -7.37 11.46 -4.67
N CYS A 87 -6.10 11.85 -4.65
CA CYS A 87 -5.04 11.14 -3.91
C CYS A 87 -5.41 11.00 -2.43
N PHE A 88 -5.79 12.11 -1.79
CA PHE A 88 -6.18 12.12 -0.39
C PHE A 88 -7.41 11.23 -0.12
N GLN A 89 -8.42 11.26 -0.99
CA GLN A 89 -9.58 10.37 -0.89
C GLN A 89 -9.18 8.89 -0.99
N LEU A 90 -8.38 8.52 -1.99
CA LEU A 90 -7.91 7.15 -2.18
C LEU A 90 -7.10 6.66 -0.97
N LEU A 91 -6.15 7.46 -0.46
CA LEU A 91 -5.33 7.10 0.70
C LEU A 91 -6.17 6.83 1.96
N ASN A 92 -7.25 7.58 2.18
CA ASN A 92 -8.14 7.39 3.32
C ASN A 92 -9.06 6.16 3.18
N LEU A 93 -9.45 5.84 1.94
CA LEU A 93 -10.41 4.78 1.63
C LEU A 93 -9.76 3.46 1.19
N LEU A 94 -8.44 3.42 1.03
CA LEU A 94 -7.69 2.25 0.62
C LEU A 94 -7.98 1.06 1.55
N ARG A 95 -8.39 -0.08 0.98
CA ARG A 95 -8.64 -1.33 1.73
C ARG A 95 -8.02 -2.53 1.01
N PHE A 96 -7.77 -3.57 1.80
CA PHE A 96 -7.08 -4.79 1.37
C PHE A 96 -7.83 -6.06 1.77
N ASP A 97 -9.07 -5.93 2.26
CA ASP A 97 -9.89 -7.04 2.70
C ASP A 97 -11.39 -6.70 2.68
N ASN A 98 -12.21 -7.75 2.77
CA ASN A 98 -13.63 -7.61 3.02
C ASN A 98 -13.87 -7.20 4.48
N LYS A 99 -14.43 -5.99 4.68
CA LYS A 99 -14.74 -5.45 6.01
C LYS A 99 -15.85 -6.22 6.72
N ASP A 100 -16.77 -6.84 5.99
CA ASP A 100 -17.97 -7.45 6.55
C ASP A 100 -17.67 -8.79 7.24
N ASN A 101 -16.68 -9.56 6.75
CA ASN A 101 -16.22 -10.80 7.38
C ASN A 101 -14.99 -10.61 8.30
N ARG A 102 -14.46 -9.39 8.36
CA ARG A 102 -13.26 -9.06 9.14
C ARG A 102 -13.42 -9.36 10.64
N PRO A 103 -14.57 -9.08 11.30
CA PRO A 103 -14.72 -9.39 12.73
C PRO A 103 -14.46 -10.87 13.05
N GLN A 104 -15.03 -11.78 12.26
CA GLN A 104 -14.87 -13.22 12.43
C GLN A 104 -13.43 -13.65 12.14
N ARG A 105 -12.83 -13.15 11.05
CA ARG A 105 -11.42 -13.48 10.73
C ARG A 105 -10.43 -13.01 11.79
N ARG A 106 -10.73 -11.91 12.49
CA ARG A 106 -9.86 -11.39 13.56
C ARG A 106 -9.77 -12.29 14.79
N GLU A 107 -10.69 -13.23 14.97
CA GLU A 107 -10.64 -14.20 16.06
C GLU A 107 -9.41 -15.10 15.92
N THR A 108 -9.02 -15.46 14.70
CA THR A 108 -7.87 -16.33 14.40
C THR A 108 -6.69 -15.59 13.78
N ASP A 109 -6.94 -14.49 13.09
CA ASP A 109 -5.94 -13.73 12.32
C ASP A 109 -5.95 -12.25 12.71
N LYS A 110 -5.01 -11.86 13.58
CA LYS A 110 -4.82 -10.45 14.01
C LYS A 110 -4.46 -9.52 12.85
N LEU A 111 -3.94 -10.06 11.74
CA LEU A 111 -3.57 -9.33 10.53
C LEU A 111 -4.67 -9.34 9.46
N ALA A 112 -5.86 -9.87 9.75
CA ALA A 112 -6.97 -10.01 8.80
C ALA A 112 -7.16 -8.82 7.83
N PRO A 113 -7.05 -7.53 8.27
CA PRO A 113 -7.14 -6.39 7.35
C PRO A 113 -6.16 -6.36 6.17
N LYS A 114 -5.08 -7.15 6.21
CA LYS A 114 -4.02 -7.18 5.18
C LYS A 114 -3.49 -8.58 4.85
N SER A 115 -3.87 -9.63 5.59
CA SER A 115 -3.30 -10.97 5.41
C SER A 115 -3.45 -11.53 4.00
N GLU A 116 -4.61 -11.32 3.37
CA GLU A 116 -4.85 -11.80 2.00
C GLU A 116 -3.88 -11.15 1.00
N LEU A 117 -3.71 -9.83 1.10
CA LEU A 117 -2.74 -9.08 0.30
C LEU A 117 -1.31 -9.57 0.54
N LEU A 118 -0.93 -9.75 1.81
CA LEU A 118 0.41 -10.21 2.19
C LEU A 118 0.69 -11.62 1.64
N ASN A 119 -0.27 -12.54 1.75
CA ASN A 119 -0.13 -13.90 1.24
C ASN A 119 0.04 -13.91 -0.28
N LEU A 120 -0.75 -13.11 -1.01
CA LEU A 120 -0.57 -12.95 -2.46
C LEU A 120 0.83 -12.41 -2.80
N HIS A 121 1.27 -11.38 -2.08
CA HIS A 121 2.58 -10.79 -2.33
C HIS A 121 3.74 -11.76 -2.03
N LEU A 122 3.67 -12.48 -0.91
CA LEU A 122 4.65 -13.50 -0.53
C LEU A 122 4.70 -14.64 -1.55
N SER A 123 3.55 -15.08 -2.05
CA SER A 123 3.49 -16.11 -3.10
C SER A 123 4.19 -15.66 -4.39
N ASN A 124 4.13 -14.36 -4.72
CA ASN A 124 4.87 -13.81 -5.86
C ASN A 124 6.38 -13.85 -5.62
N PHE A 125 6.86 -13.49 -4.42
CA PHE A 125 8.28 -13.61 -4.08
C PHE A 125 8.78 -15.05 -4.19
N GLN A 126 8.06 -16.00 -3.62
CA GLN A 126 8.40 -17.42 -3.67
C GLN A 126 8.39 -17.98 -5.11
N ARG A 127 7.53 -17.45 -5.98
CA ARG A 127 7.41 -17.89 -7.36
C ARG A 127 8.52 -17.36 -8.26
N TYR A 128 8.88 -16.08 -8.12
CA TYR A 128 9.75 -15.39 -9.07
C TYR A 128 11.20 -15.29 -8.63
N TYR A 129 11.51 -15.63 -7.37
CA TYR A 129 12.87 -15.59 -6.86
C TYR A 129 13.26 -16.93 -6.22
N VAL A 130 14.35 -17.52 -6.72
CA VAL A 130 14.99 -18.70 -6.14
C VAL A 130 16.23 -18.23 -5.37
N PRO A 131 16.29 -18.41 -4.05
CA PRO A 131 17.46 -17.99 -3.27
C PRO A 131 18.69 -18.85 -3.58
N GLY A 132 19.88 -18.26 -3.39
CA GLY A 132 21.14 -18.99 -3.41
C GLY A 132 21.40 -19.78 -2.11
N ALA A 133 22.58 -20.38 -2.00
CA ALA A 133 22.94 -21.26 -0.89
C ALA A 133 23.01 -20.56 0.48
N ASN A 134 23.33 -19.27 0.51
CA ASN A 134 23.53 -18.52 1.75
C ASN A 134 22.33 -17.60 2.00
N LEU A 135 21.61 -17.84 3.09
CA LEU A 135 20.45 -17.06 3.51
C LEU A 135 20.70 -16.47 4.89
N THR A 136 20.16 -15.27 5.13
CA THR A 136 20.15 -14.65 6.45
C THR A 136 18.72 -14.42 6.90
N VAL A 137 18.47 -14.58 8.20
CA VAL A 137 17.19 -14.31 8.83
C VAL A 137 17.42 -13.25 9.90
N ASP A 138 16.77 -12.11 9.74
CA ASP A 138 16.84 -11.00 10.68
C ASP A 138 15.48 -10.29 10.75
N GLU A 139 15.27 -9.48 11.77
CA GLU A 139 14.04 -8.76 12.01
C GLU A 139 14.06 -7.38 11.35
N GLN A 140 13.03 -7.08 10.55
CA GLN A 140 12.80 -5.72 10.06
C GLN A 140 11.69 -5.04 10.88
N LEU A 141 11.99 -3.82 11.36
CA LEU A 141 11.04 -3.01 12.12
C LEU A 141 10.48 -1.89 11.24
N ILE A 142 9.16 -1.83 11.11
CA ILE A 142 8.47 -0.73 10.44
C ILE A 142 7.89 0.17 11.53
N PRO A 143 8.47 1.36 11.79
CA PRO A 143 7.99 2.23 12.86
C PRO A 143 6.54 2.66 12.61
N PHE A 144 5.69 2.45 13.60
CA PHE A 144 4.31 2.94 13.56
C PHE A 144 3.89 3.47 14.92
N ARG A 145 3.20 4.61 14.91
CA ARG A 145 2.60 5.20 16.10
C ARG A 145 1.09 5.32 15.89
N GLY A 146 0.36 4.37 16.46
CA GLY A 146 -1.08 4.33 16.45
C GLY A 146 -1.60 3.07 17.14
N ARG A 147 -2.93 2.96 17.26
CA ARG A 147 -3.55 1.80 17.90
C ARG A 147 -3.51 0.60 16.97
N CYS A 148 -2.69 -0.39 17.29
CA CYS A 148 -2.67 -1.66 16.60
C CYS A 148 -2.42 -2.80 17.60
N PRO A 149 -3.21 -3.88 17.58
CA PRO A 149 -3.09 -4.97 18.55
C PRO A 149 -1.77 -5.76 18.50
N ILE A 150 -1.01 -5.64 17.42
CA ILE A 150 0.25 -6.39 17.21
C ILE A 150 1.50 -5.59 17.60
N PHE A 151 1.36 -4.30 17.88
CA PHE A 151 2.49 -3.41 18.05
C PHE A 151 3.08 -3.48 19.45
N LYS A 152 4.41 -3.46 19.50
CA LYS A 152 5.22 -3.65 20.71
C LYS A 152 6.17 -2.48 20.89
N TYR A 153 6.43 -2.16 22.15
CA TYR A 153 7.49 -1.23 22.51
C TYR A 153 8.81 -1.99 22.65
N ILE A 154 9.84 -1.61 21.88
CA ILE A 154 11.19 -2.17 22.00
C ILE A 154 12.16 -1.03 22.36
N PRO A 155 12.51 -0.86 23.64
CA PRO A 155 13.30 0.29 24.11
C PRO A 155 14.69 0.40 23.47
N SER A 156 15.28 -0.75 23.13
CA SER A 156 16.64 -0.88 22.60
C SER A 156 16.78 -0.50 21.11
N LYS A 157 15.68 -0.27 20.40
CA LYS A 157 15.69 0.02 18.95
C LYS A 157 15.39 1.51 18.69
N PRO A 158 15.97 2.12 17.63
CA PRO A 158 15.69 3.52 17.27
C PRO A 158 14.20 3.76 16.98
N ALA A 159 13.56 2.80 16.30
CA ALA A 159 12.12 2.71 16.09
C ALA A 159 11.47 2.02 17.31
N LYS A 160 11.23 2.77 18.38
CA LYS A 160 10.77 2.22 19.67
C LYS A 160 9.34 1.68 19.65
N TYR A 161 8.50 2.24 18.79
CA TYR A 161 7.10 1.84 18.63
C TYR A 161 6.99 1.19 17.28
N ILE A 162 6.79 -0.12 17.30
CA ILE A 162 6.73 -0.96 16.11
C ILE A 162 5.33 -1.46 16.05
#